data_AF-A0A358DBU1-F1
#
_entry.id   AF-A0A358DBU1-F1
#
_cell.length_a   1.000
_cell.length_b   1.000
_cell.length_c   1.000
_cell.angle_alpha   90.00
_cell.angle_beta   90.00
_cell.angle_gamma   90.00
#
_symmetry.space_group_name_H-M   'P 1'
#
loop_
_entity.id
_entity.type
_entity.pdbx_description
1 polymer ?
#
loop_
_entity_poly.entity_id
_entity_poly.type
_entity_poly.pdbx_seq_one_letter_code
_entity_poly.pdbx_strand_id
1 'polypeptide(L)'
;ALAVLVIVYLVTLWVDTSRLGHLARATRENEQRVRVLGLRPYRVRLIVFVIAAVLASLAGVAYMLLQSGTVPRSVSADLTITVLVMVVLGGVGFRWGAIVGGVLYTLLDQRLTVLAGSEAIESLPDFLRIPLSEPLFLLGALFIIVVMFLPGGIAGTIDGWWRRRHGERHVRDSLRSIDDAEADADAVGASEVRA
;
A
#
# COMPACT_ATOMS: atom_id res chain seq x y z
N ALA A 1 -5.26 3.79 -20.70
CA ALA A 1 -4.89 3.09 -19.45
C ALA A 1 -3.57 3.61 -18.86
N LEU A 2 -2.42 3.38 -19.52
CA LEU A 2 -1.10 3.71 -18.96
C LEU A 2 -0.90 5.20 -18.64
N ALA A 3 -1.35 6.12 -19.50
CA ALA A 3 -1.25 7.55 -19.23
C ALA A 3 -2.00 7.96 -17.94
N VAL A 4 -3.18 7.38 -17.70
CA VAL A 4 -3.98 7.65 -16.49
C VAL A 4 -3.28 7.09 -15.25
N LEU A 5 -2.72 5.88 -15.35
CA LEU A 5 -1.91 5.29 -14.28
C LEU A 5 -0.73 6.21 -13.92
N VAL A 6 0.01 6.70 -14.91
CA VAL A 6 1.15 7.60 -14.70
C VAL A 6 0.71 8.92 -14.06
N ILE A 7 -0.38 9.52 -14.53
CA ILE A 7 -0.92 10.77 -13.96
C ILE A 7 -1.32 10.57 -12.49
N VAL A 8 -2.10 9.52 -12.19
CA VAL A 8 -2.51 9.20 -10.82
C VAL A 8 -1.29 8.93 -9.93
N TYR A 9 -0.30 8.22 -10.45
CA TYR A 9 0.93 7.92 -9.73
C TYR A 9 1.76 9.19 -9.44
N LEU A 10 1.89 10.10 -10.40
CA LEU A 10 2.60 11.36 -10.20
C LEU A 10 1.88 12.28 -9.22
N VAL A 11 0.55 12.38 -9.30
CA VAL A 11 -0.23 13.20 -8.36
C VAL A 11 -0.13 12.64 -6.94
N THR A 12 -0.24 11.32 -6.77
CA THR A 12 -0.08 10.70 -5.45
C THR A 12 1.32 10.88 -4.88
N LEU A 13 2.37 10.80 -5.71
CA LEU A 13 3.74 11.12 -5.30
C LEU A 13 3.90 12.58 -4.87
N TRP A 14 3.35 13.51 -5.64
CA TRP A 14 3.43 14.93 -5.34
C TRP A 14 2.72 15.28 -4.03
N VAL A 15 1.53 14.72 -3.81
CA VAL A 15 0.75 14.92 -2.58
C VAL A 15 1.48 14.34 -1.37
N ASP A 16 2.06 13.14 -1.49
CA ASP A 16 2.75 12.48 -0.38
C ASP A 16 4.08 13.16 0.01
N THR A 17 4.78 13.76 -0.96
CA THR A 17 6.01 14.53 -0.73
C THR A 17 5.71 15.95 -0.22
N SER A 18 4.49 16.44 -0.41
CA SER A 18 4.09 17.77 0.06
C SER A 18 3.91 17.84 1.59
N ARG A 19 3.83 19.08 2.11
CA ARG A 19 3.51 19.36 3.52
C ARG A 19 2.20 18.71 3.98
N LEU A 20 1.22 18.56 3.07
CA LEU A 20 -0.07 17.91 3.36
C LEU A 20 0.10 16.43 3.68
N GLY A 21 0.95 15.72 2.92
CA GLY A 21 1.24 14.30 3.16
C GLY A 21 1.89 14.07 4.51
N HIS A 22 2.88 14.90 4.87
CA HIS A 22 3.53 14.82 6.17
C HIS A 22 2.58 15.13 7.32
N LEU A 23 1.73 16.14 7.15
CA LEU A 23 0.74 16.51 8.16
C LEU A 23 -0.36 15.43 8.32
N ALA A 24 -0.74 14.77 7.23
CA ALA A 24 -1.67 13.64 7.26
C ALA A 24 -1.08 12.44 8.03
N ARG A 25 0.22 12.15 7.87
CA ARG A 25 0.92 11.11 8.65
C ARG A 25 0.99 11.47 10.13
N ALA A 26 1.37 12.70 10.45
CA ALA A 26 1.39 13.18 11.84
C ALA A 26 -0.01 13.12 12.50
N THR A 27 -1.05 13.43 11.73
CA THR A 27 -2.45 13.32 12.19
C THR A 27 -2.86 11.86 12.45
N ARG A 28 -2.34 10.91 11.67
CA ARG A 28 -2.60 9.47 11.85
C ARG A 28 -1.91 8.90 13.09
N GLU A 29 -0.73 9.41 13.45
CA GLU A 29 0.00 8.96 14.65
C GLU A 29 -0.62 9.49 15.95
N ASN A 30 -0.87 10.80 16.02
CA ASN A 30 -1.47 11.41 17.20
C ASN A 30 -2.21 12.71 16.87
N GLU A 31 -3.52 12.60 16.73
CA GLU A 31 -4.40 13.75 16.47
C GLU A 31 -4.33 14.83 17.56
N GLN A 32 -4.17 14.41 18.82
CA GLN A 32 -4.13 15.32 19.96
C GLN A 32 -2.86 16.19 19.91
N ARG A 33 -1.72 15.60 19.54
CA ARG A 33 -0.46 16.32 19.35
C ARG A 33 -0.56 17.37 18.25
N VAL A 34 -1.17 17.02 17.10
CA VAL A 34 -1.39 17.96 15.99
C VAL A 34 -2.31 19.12 16.42
N ARG A 35 -3.30 18.86 17.27
CA ARG A 35 -4.21 19.89 17.80
C ARG A 35 -3.50 20.87 18.73
N VAL A 36 -2.57 20.40 19.56
CA VAL A 36 -1.75 21.24 20.46
C VAL A 36 -0.82 22.18 19.66
N LEU A 37 -0.36 21.74 18.48
CA LEU A 37 0.40 22.56 17.53
C LEU A 37 -0.46 23.63 16.80
N GLY A 38 -1.75 23.76 17.14
CA GLY A 38 -2.67 24.73 16.53
C GLY A 38 -3.22 24.30 15.16
N LEU A 39 -2.92 23.08 14.71
CA LEU A 39 -3.37 22.56 13.42
C LEU A 39 -4.71 21.81 13.59
N ARG A 40 -5.60 21.95 12.61
CA ARG A 40 -6.92 21.29 12.63
C ARG A 40 -6.86 19.97 11.85
N PRO A 41 -6.84 18.79 12.52
CA PRO A 41 -6.71 17.49 11.86
C PRO A 41 -7.86 17.21 10.88
N TYR A 42 -9.04 17.73 11.18
CA TYR A 42 -10.22 17.62 10.31
C TYR A 42 -10.00 18.21 8.91
N ARG A 43 -9.38 19.40 8.80
CA ARG A 43 -9.13 20.05 7.49
C ARG A 43 -8.17 19.22 6.64
N VAL A 44 -7.17 18.61 7.27
CA VAL A 44 -6.18 17.77 6.59
C VAL A 44 -6.86 16.54 6.01
N ARG A 45 -7.70 15.86 6.80
CA ARG A 45 -8.48 14.70 6.33
C ARG A 45 -9.40 15.06 5.18
N LEU A 46 -10.09 16.19 5.26
CA LEU A 46 -11.00 16.65 4.22
C LEU A 46 -10.26 16.90 2.90
N ILE A 47 -9.11 17.58 2.93
CA ILE A 47 -8.31 17.85 1.73
C ILE A 47 -7.83 16.55 1.09
N VAL A 48 -7.29 15.62 1.89
CA VAL A 48 -6.82 14.32 1.39
C VAL A 48 -7.98 13.51 0.79
N PHE A 49 -9.16 13.53 1.43
CA PHE A 49 -10.35 12.87 0.92
C PHE A 49 -10.82 13.46 -0.42
N VAL A 50 -10.85 14.79 -0.54
CA VAL A 50 -11.23 15.46 -1.79
C VAL A 50 -10.26 15.13 -2.92
N ILE A 51 -8.96 15.15 -2.65
CA ILE A 51 -7.94 14.75 -3.65
C ILE A 51 -8.14 13.30 -4.08
N ALA A 52 -8.37 12.39 -3.14
CA ALA A 52 -8.63 10.98 -3.44
C ALA A 52 -9.91 10.80 -4.28
N ALA A 53 -10.98 11.52 -3.95
CA ALA A 53 -12.24 11.48 -4.69
C ALA A 53 -12.06 11.98 -6.13
N VAL A 54 -11.34 13.09 -6.34
CA VAL A 54 -11.05 13.62 -7.68
C VAL A 54 -10.27 12.62 -8.51
N LEU A 55 -9.24 11.99 -7.93
CA LEU A 55 -8.45 10.97 -8.63
C LEU A 55 -9.30 9.72 -8.96
N ALA A 56 -10.16 9.29 -8.04
CA ALA A 56 -11.06 8.16 -8.26
C ALA A 56 -12.08 8.45 -9.36
N SER A 57 -12.67 9.64 -9.39
CA SER A 57 -13.59 10.06 -10.46
C SER A 57 -12.89 10.13 -11.81
N LEU A 58 -11.67 10.68 -11.87
CA LEU A 58 -10.88 10.71 -13.10
C LEU A 58 -10.56 9.30 -13.62
N ALA A 59 -10.19 8.39 -12.72
CA ALA A 59 -9.95 6.99 -13.06
C ALA A 59 -11.24 6.29 -13.56
N GLY A 60 -12.39 6.58 -12.93
CA GLY A 60 -13.69 6.05 -13.35
C GLY A 60 -14.12 6.52 -14.73
N VAL A 61 -13.99 7.81 -15.03
CA VAL A 61 -14.29 8.36 -16.37
C VAL A 61 -13.36 7.73 -17.41
N ALA A 62 -12.07 7.62 -17.11
CA ALA A 62 -11.13 6.95 -17.99
C ALA A 62 -11.49 5.47 -18.24
N TYR A 63 -11.92 4.75 -17.20
CA TYR A 63 -12.37 3.37 -17.32
C TYR A 63 -13.59 3.24 -18.24
N MET A 64 -14.60 4.11 -18.08
CA MET A 64 -15.77 4.13 -18.97
C MET A 64 -15.40 4.40 -20.43
N LEU A 65 -14.49 5.34 -20.67
CA LEU A 65 -14.01 5.65 -22.03
C LEU A 65 -13.28 4.46 -22.66
N LEU A 66 -12.50 3.72 -21.88
CA LEU A 66 -11.78 2.54 -22.35
C LEU A 66 -12.71 1.37 -22.67
N GLN A 67 -13.76 1.18 -21.88
CA GLN A 67 -14.67 0.05 -22.05
C GLN A 67 -15.73 0.27 -23.15
N SER A 68 -15.78 1.47 -23.75
CA SER A 68 -16.66 1.83 -24.89
C SER A 68 -18.16 1.57 -24.66
N GLY A 69 -18.58 1.53 -23.40
CA GLY A 69 -19.96 1.23 -23.00
C GLY A 69 -20.01 0.82 -21.53
N THR A 70 -21.14 1.08 -20.88
CA THR A 70 -21.33 0.72 -19.46
C THR A 70 -22.58 -0.11 -19.35
N VAL A 71 -22.41 -1.38 -18.97
CA VAL A 71 -23.53 -2.17 -18.49
C VAL A 71 -23.69 -1.82 -17.01
N PRO A 72 -24.88 -1.43 -16.50
CA PRO A 72 -25.06 -1.05 -15.09
C PRO A 72 -24.61 -2.14 -14.10
N ARG A 73 -24.56 -3.39 -14.55
CA ARG A 73 -24.02 -4.54 -13.82
C ARG A 73 -22.50 -4.52 -13.60
N SER A 74 -21.74 -3.72 -14.35
CA SER A 74 -20.27 -3.64 -14.26
C SER A 74 -19.78 -2.84 -13.04
N VAL A 75 -20.67 -2.05 -12.42
CA VAL A 75 -20.41 -1.31 -11.17
C VAL A 75 -21.17 -2.00 -10.04
N SER A 76 -20.97 -3.31 -9.90
CA SER A 76 -21.51 -4.14 -8.83
C SER A 76 -20.51 -4.23 -7.65
N ALA A 77 -20.91 -4.90 -6.57
CA ALA A 77 -20.02 -5.22 -5.44
C ALA A 77 -18.74 -5.98 -5.88
N ASP A 78 -18.79 -6.64 -7.04
CA ASP A 78 -17.67 -7.39 -7.61
C ASP A 78 -16.47 -6.49 -7.89
N LEU A 79 -16.72 -5.29 -8.43
CA LEU A 79 -15.68 -4.32 -8.74
C LEU A 79 -15.03 -3.80 -7.46
N THR A 80 -15.81 -3.49 -6.42
CA THR A 80 -15.27 -2.96 -5.17
C THR A 80 -14.45 -4.00 -4.42
N ILE A 81 -14.90 -5.26 -4.39
CA ILE A 81 -14.13 -6.38 -3.83
C ILE A 81 -12.85 -6.60 -4.63
N THR A 82 -12.92 -6.63 -5.96
CA THR A 82 -11.75 -6.81 -6.84
C THR A 82 -10.71 -5.72 -6.60
N VAL A 83 -11.12 -4.45 -6.54
CA VAL A 83 -10.22 -3.33 -6.27
C VAL A 83 -9.62 -3.44 -4.86
N LEU A 84 -10.41 -3.84 -3.85
CA LEU A 84 -9.90 -4.07 -2.50
C LEU A 84 -8.85 -5.18 -2.49
N VAL A 85 -9.09 -6.29 -3.20
CA VAL A 85 -8.15 -7.41 -3.35
C VAL A 85 -6.82 -6.92 -3.94
N MET A 86 -6.87 -6.19 -5.05
CA MET A 86 -5.67 -5.62 -5.69
C MET A 86 -4.85 -4.76 -4.71
N VAL A 87 -5.51 -3.91 -3.92
CA VAL A 87 -4.85 -3.03 -2.94
C VAL A 87 -4.24 -3.83 -1.79
N VAL A 88 -4.96 -4.82 -1.27
CA VAL A 88 -4.50 -5.66 -0.15
C VAL A 88 -3.35 -6.56 -0.57
N LEU A 89 -3.40 -7.18 -1.76
CA LEU A 89 -2.27 -7.92 -2.35
C LEU A 89 -1.02 -7.05 -2.47
N GLY A 90 -1.21 -5.81 -2.91
CA GLY A 90 -0.16 -4.83 -3.07
C GLY A 90 0.50 -4.43 -1.76
N GLY A 91 -0.27 -4.35 -0.67
CA GLY A 91 0.16 -3.91 0.65
C GLY A 91 -0.27 -2.47 0.97
N VAL A 92 -0.93 -2.29 2.12
CA VAL A 92 -1.50 -1.01 2.55
C VAL A 92 -0.39 -0.08 3.06
N GLY A 93 -0.15 1.03 2.37
CA GLY A 93 0.82 2.06 2.79
C GLY A 93 2.07 2.19 1.92
N PHE A 94 2.24 1.34 0.90
CA PHE A 94 3.33 1.43 -0.05
C PHE A 94 2.85 1.97 -1.41
N ARG A 95 3.50 3.03 -1.90
CA ARG A 95 3.13 3.71 -3.16
C ARG A 95 3.16 2.79 -4.38
N TRP A 96 4.15 1.89 -4.42
CA TRP A 96 4.32 0.90 -5.48
C TRP A 96 3.46 -0.35 -5.28
N GLY A 97 2.94 -0.57 -4.07
CA GLY A 97 2.15 -1.75 -3.71
C GLY A 97 0.93 -1.90 -4.61
N ALA A 98 0.18 -0.82 -4.83
CA ALA A 98 -1.03 -0.86 -5.66
C ALA A 98 -0.76 -1.27 -7.12
N ILE A 99 0.36 -0.84 -7.71
CA ILE A 99 0.74 -1.22 -9.09
C ILE A 99 1.08 -2.71 -9.15
N VAL A 100 1.92 -3.18 -8.22
CA VAL A 100 2.33 -4.58 -8.14
C VAL A 100 1.15 -5.49 -7.83
N GLY A 101 0.25 -5.06 -6.93
CA GLY A 101 -0.96 -5.79 -6.56
C GLY A 101 -1.94 -5.92 -7.73
N GLY A 102 -2.10 -4.87 -8.54
CA GLY A 102 -2.90 -4.92 -9.76
C GLY A 102 -2.32 -5.88 -10.80
N VAL A 103 -1.01 -5.80 -11.07
CA VAL A 103 -0.33 -6.71 -12.02
C VAL A 103 -0.40 -8.16 -11.54
N LEU A 104 -0.15 -8.40 -10.25
CA LEU A 104 -0.22 -9.76 -9.69
C LEU A 104 -1.64 -10.29 -9.75
N TYR A 105 -2.64 -9.48 -9.37
CA TYR A 105 -4.05 -9.88 -9.48
C TYR A 105 -4.40 -10.27 -10.90
N THR A 106 -4.06 -9.45 -11.90
CA THR A 106 -4.34 -9.76 -13.32
C THR A 106 -3.64 -11.05 -13.76
N LEU A 107 -2.39 -11.26 -13.33
CA LEU A 107 -1.66 -12.48 -13.66
C LEU A 107 -2.27 -13.72 -12.98
N LEU A 108 -2.71 -13.57 -11.73
CA LEU A 108 -3.34 -14.63 -10.96
C LEU A 108 -4.71 -14.99 -11.52
N ASP A 109 -5.52 -13.97 -11.85
CA ASP A 109 -6.81 -14.12 -12.52
C ASP A 109 -6.66 -14.81 -13.88
N GLN A 110 -5.69 -14.41 -14.70
CA GLN A 110 -5.39 -15.08 -15.98
C GLN A 110 -4.94 -16.53 -15.78
N ARG A 111 -4.07 -16.80 -14.81
CA ARG A 111 -3.58 -18.17 -14.55
C ARG A 111 -4.67 -19.06 -13.99
N LEU A 112 -5.51 -18.55 -13.08
CA LEU A 112 -6.65 -19.28 -12.52
C LEU A 112 -7.75 -19.51 -13.55
N THR A 113 -8.03 -18.54 -14.41
CA THR A 113 -9.00 -18.69 -15.51
C THR A 113 -8.53 -19.75 -16.53
N VAL A 114 -7.23 -19.77 -16.85
CA VAL A 114 -6.64 -20.80 -17.72
C VAL A 114 -6.60 -22.18 -17.04
N LEU A 115 -6.35 -22.24 -15.73
CA LEU A 115 -6.37 -23.50 -14.97
C LEU A 115 -7.79 -24.03 -14.75
N ALA A 116 -8.77 -23.14 -14.58
CA ALA A 116 -10.18 -23.46 -14.46
C ALA A 116 -10.81 -23.93 -15.79
N GLY A 117 -10.22 -23.53 -16.92
CA GLY A 117 -10.56 -24.04 -18.26
C GLY A 117 -9.81 -25.31 -18.66
N SER A 118 -8.85 -25.79 -17.87
CA SER A 118 -8.10 -27.02 -18.16
C SER A 118 -8.75 -28.24 -17.50
N GLU A 119 -8.65 -29.38 -18.17
CA GLU A 119 -9.26 -30.71 -17.94
C GLU A 119 -9.23 -31.27 -16.48
N ALA A 120 -8.60 -30.58 -15.53
CA ALA A 120 -8.59 -30.94 -14.11
C ALA A 120 -9.95 -30.72 -13.39
N ILE A 121 -10.79 -29.78 -13.86
CA ILE A 121 -12.11 -29.51 -13.23
C ILE A 121 -13.19 -30.51 -13.64
N GLU A 122 -13.02 -31.24 -14.75
CA GLU A 122 -14.00 -32.26 -15.17
C GLU A 122 -14.03 -33.48 -14.21
N SER A 123 -13.01 -33.62 -13.35
CA SER A 123 -12.91 -34.69 -12.34
C SER A 123 -13.39 -34.30 -10.93
N LEU A 124 -13.83 -33.06 -10.70
CA LEU A 124 -14.29 -32.61 -9.38
C LEU A 124 -15.80 -32.82 -9.20
N PRO A 125 -16.27 -33.29 -8.02
CA PRO A 125 -17.66 -33.68 -7.80
C PRO A 125 -18.65 -32.50 -7.88
N ASP A 126 -19.89 -32.78 -8.29
CA ASP A 126 -20.95 -31.78 -8.55
C ASP A 126 -21.24 -30.82 -7.37
N PHE A 127 -20.91 -31.19 -6.13
CA PHE A 127 -21.07 -30.35 -4.93
C PHE A 127 -20.15 -29.12 -4.91
N LEU A 128 -19.01 -29.17 -5.62
CA LEU A 128 -18.11 -28.04 -5.79
C LEU A 128 -18.44 -27.21 -7.04
N ARG A 129 -19.04 -27.81 -8.08
CA ARG A 129 -19.35 -27.12 -9.35
C ARG A 129 -20.39 -26.01 -9.20
N ILE A 130 -21.38 -26.21 -8.33
CA ILE A 130 -22.54 -25.31 -8.17
C ILE A 130 -22.17 -23.97 -7.49
N PRO A 131 -21.32 -23.93 -6.44
CA PRO A 131 -20.80 -22.66 -5.90
C PRO A 131 -19.60 -22.10 -6.68
N LEU A 132 -18.79 -22.93 -7.37
CA LEU A 132 -17.68 -22.43 -8.19
C LEU A 132 -18.11 -21.80 -9.52
N SER A 133 -19.35 -22.02 -9.98
CA SER A 133 -19.88 -21.35 -11.17
C SER A 133 -20.23 -19.87 -10.92
N GLU A 134 -20.32 -19.44 -9.66
CA GLU A 134 -20.53 -18.04 -9.30
C GLU A 134 -19.18 -17.32 -9.12
N PRO A 135 -18.84 -16.35 -10.00
CA PRO A 135 -17.56 -15.64 -9.98
C PRO A 135 -17.22 -15.01 -8.61
N LEU A 136 -18.25 -14.66 -7.83
CA LEU A 136 -18.17 -14.10 -6.49
C LEU A 136 -17.56 -15.05 -5.46
N PHE A 137 -17.90 -16.35 -5.49
CA PHE A 137 -17.40 -17.32 -4.51
C PHE A 137 -15.91 -17.60 -4.74
N LEU A 138 -15.50 -17.71 -6.00
CA LEU A 138 -14.09 -17.86 -6.38
C LEU A 138 -13.27 -16.63 -6.00
N LEU A 139 -13.76 -15.42 -6.30
CA LEU A 139 -13.08 -14.17 -5.94
C LEU A 139 -12.93 -14.03 -4.42
N GLY A 140 -13.98 -14.36 -3.66
CA GLY A 140 -13.96 -14.30 -2.18
C GLY A 140 -13.06 -15.37 -1.55
N ALA A 141 -13.09 -16.61 -2.05
CA ALA A 141 -12.21 -17.68 -1.57
C ALA A 141 -10.74 -17.38 -1.89
N LEU A 142 -10.46 -16.86 -3.09
CA LEU A 142 -9.14 -16.40 -3.48
C LEU A 142 -8.65 -15.28 -2.56
N PHE A 143 -9.51 -14.31 -2.25
CA PHE A 143 -9.19 -13.23 -1.30
C PHE A 143 -8.79 -13.77 0.07
N ILE A 144 -9.56 -14.69 0.63
CA ILE A 144 -9.27 -15.31 1.94
C ILE A 144 -7.92 -16.02 1.89
N ILE A 145 -7.66 -16.82 0.85
CA ILE A 145 -6.39 -17.53 0.70
C ILE A 145 -5.22 -16.54 0.63
N VAL A 146 -5.32 -15.48 -0.18
CA VAL A 146 -4.19 -14.55 -0.34
C VAL A 146 -3.95 -13.73 0.93
N VAL A 147 -5.01 -13.28 1.61
CA VAL A 147 -4.86 -12.56 2.90
C VAL A 147 -4.29 -13.48 3.98
N MET A 148 -4.67 -14.75 4.00
CA MET A 148 -4.20 -15.72 4.98
C MET A 148 -2.73 -16.11 4.75
N PHE A 149 -2.30 -16.28 3.50
CA PHE A 149 -0.92 -16.68 3.18
C PHE A 149 0.04 -15.49 3.08
N LEU A 150 -0.43 -14.28 2.79
CA LEU A 150 0.38 -13.06 2.63
C LEU A 150 -0.11 -11.89 3.52
N PRO A 151 -0.04 -12.00 4.86
CA PRO A 151 -0.61 -11.03 5.82
C PRO A 151 0.06 -9.64 5.89
N GLY A 152 0.77 -9.21 4.84
CA GLY A 152 1.32 -7.84 4.70
C GLY A 152 1.37 -7.33 3.27
N GLY A 153 0.82 -8.08 2.31
CA GLY A 153 1.03 -7.85 0.88
C GLY A 153 2.49 -8.04 0.44
N ILE A 154 2.73 -7.96 -0.87
CA ILE A 154 4.09 -8.12 -1.43
C ILE A 154 5.00 -6.99 -0.96
N ALA A 155 4.49 -5.74 -0.95
CA ALA A 155 5.30 -4.59 -0.57
C ALA A 155 5.70 -4.59 0.91
N GLY A 156 4.83 -5.07 1.82
CA GLY A 156 5.14 -5.17 3.24
C GLY A 156 6.21 -6.21 3.56
N THR A 157 6.22 -7.32 2.83
CA THR A 157 7.25 -8.37 2.99
C THR A 157 8.62 -7.88 2.51
N ILE A 158 8.66 -7.10 1.42
CA ILE A 158 9.90 -6.53 0.86
C ILE A 158 10.46 -5.41 1.76
N ASP A 159 9.63 -4.51 2.29
CA ASP A 159 10.11 -3.44 3.18
C ASP A 159 10.57 -3.98 4.55
N GLY A 160 9.93 -5.03 5.06
CA GLY A 160 10.39 -5.73 6.27
C GLY A 160 11.80 -6.31 6.11
N TRP A 161 12.19 -6.73 4.91
CA TRP A 161 13.54 -7.17 4.58
C TRP A 161 14.52 -6.01 4.37
N TRP A 162 14.05 -4.88 3.81
CA TRP A 162 14.88 -3.71 3.54
C TRP A 162 15.20 -2.87 4.80
N ARG A 163 14.22 -2.65 5.69
CA ARG A 163 14.42 -1.93 6.95
C ARG A 163 15.40 -2.64 7.88
N ARG A 164 15.40 -3.98 7.88
CA ARG A 164 16.38 -4.79 8.62
C ARG A 164 17.81 -4.64 8.10
N ARG A 165 18.02 -4.21 6.85
CA ARG A 165 19.35 -3.97 6.27
C ARG A 165 19.84 -2.53 6.31
N HIS A 166 18.98 -1.55 6.61
CA HIS A 166 19.37 -0.13 6.60
C HIS A 166 19.24 0.56 7.97
N GLY A 167 18.82 -0.16 9.02
CA GLY A 167 18.71 0.37 10.39
C GLY A 167 20.02 0.46 11.19
N GLU A 168 21.12 -0.13 10.74
CA GLU A 168 22.35 -0.25 11.58
C GLU A 168 23.38 0.88 11.39
N ARG A 169 23.21 1.77 10.40
CA ARG A 169 24.20 2.83 10.13
C ARG A 169 24.00 4.06 11.01
N HIS A 170 22.77 4.53 11.18
CA HIS A 170 22.49 5.75 11.97
C HIS A 170 22.72 5.56 13.49
N VAL A 171 22.47 4.37 14.03
CA VAL A 171 22.69 4.11 15.47
C VAL A 171 24.19 4.01 15.80
N ARG A 172 25.00 3.43 14.89
CA ARG A 172 26.47 3.36 15.07
C ARG A 172 27.13 4.74 15.00
N ASP A 173 26.62 5.64 14.16
CA ASP A 173 27.18 7.00 14.05
C ASP A 173 26.83 7.85 15.28
N SER A 174 25.63 7.69 15.86
CA SER A 174 25.26 8.38 17.11
C SER A 174 26.05 7.88 18.33
N LEU A 175 26.30 6.57 18.44
CA LEU A 175 27.09 6.02 19.54
C LEU A 175 28.57 6.42 19.44
N ARG A 176 29.13 6.48 18.22
CA ARG A 176 30.48 7.00 18.00
C ARG A 176 30.62 8.46 18.41
N SER A 177 29.66 9.32 18.08
CA SER A 177 29.71 10.72 18.49
C SER A 177 29.62 10.94 20.02
N ILE A 178 29.07 9.99 20.76
CA ILE A 178 29.05 10.02 22.23
C ILE A 178 30.41 9.55 22.77
N ASP A 179 30.93 8.44 22.24
CA ASP A 179 32.23 7.87 22.61
C ASP A 179 33.39 8.84 22.32
N ASP A 180 33.33 9.52 21.17
CA ASP A 180 34.31 10.55 20.76
C ASP A 180 34.23 11.79 21.68
N ALA A 181 33.04 12.18 22.13
CA ALA A 181 32.85 13.30 23.05
C ALA A 181 33.29 12.98 24.48
N GLU A 182 33.13 11.72 24.91
CA GLU A 182 33.55 11.22 26.22
C GLU A 182 35.08 11.09 26.28
N ALA A 183 35.72 10.63 25.20
CA ALA A 183 37.18 10.59 25.08
C ALA A 183 37.84 11.98 25.08
N ASP A 184 37.21 12.98 24.44
CA ASP A 184 37.69 14.37 24.47
C ASP A 184 37.57 14.97 25.88
N ALA A 185 36.50 14.66 26.62
CA ALA A 185 36.32 15.13 27.99
C ALA A 185 37.37 14.56 28.96
N ASP A 186 37.69 13.27 28.82
CA ASP A 186 38.72 12.60 29.64
C ASP A 186 40.14 13.11 29.34
N ALA A 187 40.43 13.42 28.08
CA ALA A 187 41.72 13.99 27.68
C ALA A 187 41.95 15.40 28.26
N VAL A 188 40.89 16.21 28.31
CA VAL A 188 40.93 17.55 28.92
C VAL A 188 41.10 17.42 30.44
N GLY A 189 40.35 16.56 31.12
CA GLY A 189 40.49 16.33 32.55
C GLY A 189 41.87 15.80 32.97
N ALA A 190 42.48 14.93 32.16
CA ALA A 190 43.84 14.42 32.43
C ALA A 190 44.93 15.48 32.28
N SER A 191 44.68 16.54 31.49
CA SER A 191 45.61 17.66 31.32
C SER A 191 45.56 18.66 32.47
N GLU A 192 44.39 18.89 33.07
CA GLU A 192 44.22 19.77 34.24
C GLU A 192 44.79 19.15 35.53
N VAL A 193 44.77 17.83 35.67
CA VAL A 193 45.32 17.13 36.85
C VAL A 193 46.86 17.06 36.84
N ARG A 194 47.50 17.31 35.69
CA ARG A 194 48.96 17.30 35.53
C ARG A 194 49.61 18.69 35.56
N ALA A 195 48.82 19.77 35.56
CA ALA A 195 49.28 21.15 35.68
C ALA A 195 49.23 21.62 37.15
#